data_AF-A0ABD5KGS4-F1
#
_entry.id   AF-A0ABD5KGS4-F1
#
_cell.length_a   1.000
_cell.length_b   1.000
_cell.length_c   1.000
_cell.angle_alpha   90.00
_cell.angle_beta   90.00
_cell.angle_gamma   90.00
#
_symmetry.space_group_name_H-M   'P 1'
#
loop_
_entity.id
_entity.type
_entity.pdbx_description
1 polymer ?
#
loop_
_entity_poly.entity_id
_entity_poly.type
_entity_poly.pdbx_seq_one_letter_code
_entity_poly.pdbx_strand_id
1 'polypeptide(L)'
;MLFIYNEDFDYIRPALDRTFPLIDPRTGEEMKALDSCWENPITKDVWVGILSELDQQVVAEPELRNFLNQFTAWVKNHLQLADGIEVTGNL
;
A
#
# COMPACT_ATOMS: atom_id res chain seq x y z
N MET A 1 4.85 -2.98 9.42
CA MET A 1 3.48 -3.48 9.18
C MET A 1 2.52 -2.30 9.14
N LEU A 2 1.64 -2.27 8.15
CA LEU A 2 0.55 -1.32 7.98
C LEU A 2 -0.77 -2.09 8.11
N PHE A 3 -1.56 -1.75 9.13
CA PHE A 3 -2.90 -2.31 9.30
C PHE A 3 -3.93 -1.35 8.70
N ILE A 4 -4.86 -1.86 7.90
CA ILE A 4 -5.82 -1.07 7.12
C ILE A 4 -7.25 -1.51 7.38
N TYR A 5 -8.17 -0.55 7.47
CA TYR A 5 -9.60 -0.79 7.35
C TYR A 5 -10.02 -0.62 5.90
N ASN A 6 -10.92 -1.47 5.40
CA ASN A 6 -11.34 -1.40 4.00
C ASN A 6 -11.90 -0.01 3.62
N GLU A 7 -12.67 0.63 4.51
CA GLU A 7 -13.23 1.98 4.32
C GLU A 7 -12.15 3.07 4.16
N ASP A 8 -11.07 3.00 4.95
CA ASP A 8 -9.93 3.91 4.84
C ASP A 8 -9.09 3.65 3.58
N PHE A 9 -9.31 2.48 2.97
CA PHE A 9 -8.54 2.00 1.85
C PHE A 9 -9.21 2.17 0.50
N ASP A 10 -10.49 2.57 0.40
CA ASP A 10 -11.17 2.74 -0.89
C ASP A 10 -10.37 3.60 -1.90
N TYR A 11 -9.61 4.58 -1.41
CA TYR A 11 -8.77 5.44 -2.23
C TYR A 11 -7.35 4.92 -2.49
N ILE A 12 -6.83 4.04 -1.63
CA ILE A 12 -5.47 3.46 -1.73
C ILE A 12 -5.50 2.08 -2.40
N ARG A 13 -6.59 1.34 -2.20
CA ARG A 13 -6.84 -0.03 -2.65
C ARG A 13 -6.65 -0.19 -4.15
N PRO A 14 -7.13 0.71 -5.03
CA PRO A 14 -6.88 0.58 -6.46
C PRO A 14 -5.39 0.59 -6.83
N ALA A 15 -4.58 1.38 -6.12
CA ALA A 15 -3.14 1.44 -6.34
C ALA A 15 -2.44 0.17 -5.84
N LEU A 16 -2.87 -0.38 -4.70
CA LEU A 16 -2.35 -1.68 -4.25
C LEU A 16 -2.74 -2.82 -5.18
N ASP A 17 -4.02 -2.93 -5.55
CA ASP A 17 -4.53 -4.04 -6.36
C ASP A 17 -3.82 -4.14 -7.72
N ARG A 18 -3.43 -2.99 -8.31
CA ARG A 18 -2.67 -2.92 -9.57
C ARG A 18 -1.25 -3.48 -9.48
N THR A 19 -0.70 -3.60 -8.27
CA THR A 19 0.64 -4.18 -8.10
C THR A 19 0.64 -5.71 -8.15
N PHE A 20 -0.51 -6.34 -7.90
CA PHE A 20 -0.62 -7.79 -7.95
C PHE A 20 -0.73 -8.28 -9.41
N PRO A 21 -0.19 -9.47 -9.74
CA PRO A 21 0.44 -10.43 -8.82
C PRO A 21 1.84 -10.01 -8.34
N LEU A 22 2.18 -10.39 -7.11
CA LEU A 22 3.50 -10.18 -6.49
C LEU A 22 4.09 -11.51 -6.03
N ILE A 23 5.40 -11.56 -5.80
CA ILE A 23 6.08 -12.71 -5.18
C ILE A 23 6.38 -12.36 -3.73
N ASP A 24 5.95 -13.20 -2.78
CA ASP A 24 6.32 -13.02 -1.37
C ASP A 24 7.85 -13.18 -1.24
N PRO A 25 8.57 -12.15 -0.78
CA PRO A 25 10.04 -12.17 -0.70
C PRO A 25 10.57 -13.19 0.33
N ARG A 26 9.73 -13.69 1.23
CA ARG A 26 10.09 -14.63 2.30
C ARG A 26 9.87 -16.08 1.87
N THR A 27 8.78 -16.37 1.16
CA THR A 27 8.40 -17.75 0.78
C THR A 27 8.64 -18.06 -0.69
N GLY A 28 8.72 -17.05 -1.56
CA GLY A 28 8.79 -17.19 -3.00
C GLY A 28 7.45 -17.55 -3.66
N GLU A 29 6.35 -17.56 -2.90
CA GLU A 29 5.01 -17.86 -3.41
C GLU A 29 4.39 -16.65 -4.13
N GLU A 30 3.59 -16.92 -5.16
CA GLU A 30 2.85 -15.88 -5.87
C GLU A 30 1.60 -15.47 -5.09
N MET A 31 1.54 -14.20 -4.72
CA MET A 31 0.35 -13.52 -4.21
C MET A 31 -0.43 -12.94 -5.38
N LYS A 32 -1.63 -13.46 -5.65
CA LYS A 32 -2.44 -13.05 -6.81
C LYS A 32 -3.27 -11.79 -6.61
N ALA A 33 -3.56 -11.47 -5.36
CA ALA A 33 -4.34 -10.31 -4.93
C ALA A 33 -4.04 -10.05 -3.45
N LEU A 34 -4.45 -8.89 -2.97
CA LEU A 34 -4.36 -8.56 -1.55
C LEU A 34 -5.28 -9.48 -0.74
N ASP A 35 -4.69 -10.25 0.17
CA ASP A 35 -5.38 -11.16 1.07
C ASP A 35 -5.61 -10.50 2.43
N SER A 36 -6.86 -10.25 2.78
CA SER A 36 -7.23 -9.63 4.07
C SER A 36 -6.97 -10.53 5.27
N CYS A 37 -6.90 -11.85 5.08
CA CYS A 37 -6.71 -12.80 6.17
C CYS A 37 -5.24 -13.05 6.52
N TRP A 38 -4.32 -12.58 5.67
CA TRP A 38 -2.89 -12.84 5.78
C TRP A 38 -2.05 -11.58 5.63
N GLU A 39 -0.75 -11.72 5.82
CA GLU A 39 0.23 -10.66 5.55
C GLU A 39 0.51 -10.56 4.06
N ASN A 40 0.50 -9.35 3.54
CA ASN A 40 0.87 -9.06 2.16
C ASN A 40 2.19 -8.27 2.17
N PRO A 41 3.35 -8.94 2.19
CA PRO A 41 4.64 -8.26 2.15
C PRO A 41 4.83 -7.58 0.79
N ILE A 42 4.87 -6.26 0.79
CA ILE A 42 5.13 -5.45 -0.41
C ILE A 42 6.51 -4.82 -0.27
N THR A 43 7.39 -5.09 -1.24
CA THR A 43 8.77 -4.61 -1.23
C THR A 43 8.86 -3.11 -1.51
N LYS A 44 9.97 -2.50 -1.10
CA LYS A 44 10.22 -1.07 -1.21
C LYS A 44 10.14 -0.56 -2.65
N ASP A 45 10.64 -1.33 -3.62
CA ASP A 45 10.59 -0.99 -5.04
C ASP A 45 9.15 -0.96 -5.57
N VAL A 46 8.29 -1.89 -5.13
CA VAL A 46 6.86 -1.89 -5.50
C VAL A 46 6.15 -0.69 -4.87
N TRP A 47 6.47 -0.35 -3.61
CA TRP A 47 5.94 0.85 -2.96
C TRP A 47 6.25 2.15 -3.68
N VAL A 48 7.40 2.26 -4.36
CA VAL A 48 7.70 3.46 -5.18
C VAL A 48 6.63 3.68 -6.25
N GLY A 49 6.17 2.60 -6.89
CA GLY A 49 5.08 2.64 -7.87
C GLY A 49 3.75 3.09 -7.25
N ILE A 50 3.37 2.46 -6.13
CA ILE A 50 2.14 2.79 -5.38
C ILE A 50 2.14 4.28 -4.99
N LEU A 51 3.24 4.76 -4.41
CA LEU A 51 3.38 6.16 -3.99
C LEU A 51 3.25 7.14 -5.16
N SER A 52 3.85 6.81 -6.30
CA SER A 52 3.75 7.64 -7.50
C SER A 52 2.30 7.72 -7.99
N GLU A 53 1.54 6.64 -7.90
CA GLU A 53 0.13 6.61 -8.29
C GLU A 53 -0.74 7.46 -7.36
N LEU A 54 -0.56 7.31 -6.05
CA LEU A 54 -1.28 8.09 -5.03
C LEU A 54 -0.98 9.58 -5.12
N ASP A 55 0.28 9.95 -5.37
CA ASP A 55 0.69 11.35 -5.53
C ASP A 55 0.04 12.00 -6.78
N GLN A 56 -0.24 11.21 -7.85
CA GLN A 56 -0.88 11.67 -9.09
C GLN A 56 -2.41 11.64 -9.07
N GLN A 57 -3.00 10.89 -8.14
CA GLN A 57 -4.45 10.75 -8.02
C GLN A 57 -5.11 12.11 -7.84
N VAL A 58 -6.11 12.44 -8.66
CA VAL A 58 -6.87 13.70 -8.55
C VAL A 58 -8.01 13.51 -7.54
N VAL A 59 -7.97 14.30 -6.46
CA VAL A 59 -8.94 14.23 -5.37
C VAL A 59 -9.58 15.61 -5.19
N ALA A 60 -10.91 15.66 -5.24
CA ALA A 60 -11.67 16.91 -5.09
C ALA A 60 -11.80 17.35 -3.63
N GLU A 61 -11.79 16.40 -2.69
CA GLU A 61 -11.95 16.65 -1.26
C GLU A 61 -10.60 17.03 -0.61
N PRO A 62 -10.49 18.23 0.01
CA PRO A 62 -9.24 18.68 0.62
C PRO A 62 -8.77 17.81 1.79
N GLU A 63 -9.70 17.27 2.58
CA GLU A 63 -9.39 16.42 3.73
C GLU A 63 -8.75 15.11 3.27
N LEU A 64 -9.33 14.48 2.25
CA LEU A 64 -8.76 13.28 1.64
C LEU A 64 -7.40 13.54 0.99
N ARG A 65 -7.20 14.69 0.34
CA ARG A 65 -5.86 15.06 -0.16
C ARG A 65 -4.85 15.15 0.98
N ASN A 66 -5.22 15.78 2.09
CA ASN A 66 -4.35 15.90 3.25
C ASN A 66 -4.02 14.53 3.85
N PHE A 67 -5.02 13.64 3.95
CA PHE A 67 -4.82 12.25 4.36
C PHE A 67 -3.81 11.53 3.45
N LEU A 68 -3.99 11.57 2.13
CA LEU A 68 -3.06 10.91 1.19
C LEU A 68 -1.64 11.47 1.32
N ASN A 69 -1.48 12.79 1.49
CA ASN A 69 -0.15 13.40 1.70
C ASN A 69 0.51 12.90 2.99
N GLN A 70 -0.25 12.78 4.08
CA GLN A 70 0.26 12.26 5.35
C GLN A 70 0.60 10.77 5.24
N PHE A 71 -0.25 10.00 4.57
CA PHE A 71 -0.04 8.58 4.31
C PHE A 71 1.22 8.35 3.47
N THR A 72 1.36 9.03 2.32
CA THR A 72 2.54 8.85 1.44
C THR A 72 3.82 9.31 2.13
N ALA A 73 3.77 10.38 2.94
CA ALA A 73 4.91 10.80 3.76
C ALA A 73 5.28 9.74 4.81
N TRP A 74 4.30 9.16 5.50
CA TRP A 74 4.53 8.10 6.47
C TRP A 74 5.18 6.87 5.83
N VAL A 75 4.65 6.40 4.70
CA VAL A 75 5.22 5.27 3.94
C VAL A 75 6.66 5.58 3.50
N LYS A 76 6.92 6.76 2.92
CA LYS A 76 8.26 7.20 2.48
C LYS A 76 9.26 7.18 3.63
N ASN A 77 8.85 7.65 4.82
CA ASN A 77 9.69 7.66 6.02
C ASN A 77 9.95 6.25 6.54
N HIS A 78 8.93 5.38 6.58
CA HIS A 78 9.08 4.01 7.05
C HIS A 78 10.04 3.20 6.15
N LEU A 79 9.94 3.38 4.84
CA LEU A 79 10.81 2.75 3.85
C LEU A 79 12.26 3.26 3.85
N GLN A 80 12.59 4.32 4.60
CA GLN A 80 14.00 4.70 4.79
C GLN A 80 14.78 3.65 5.59
N LEU A 81 14.09 2.89 6.45
CA LEU A 81 14.69 1.95 7.39
C LEU A 81 14.24 0.50 7.17
N ALA A 82 13.42 0.25 6.14
CA ALA A 82 12.84 -1.06 5.86
C ALA A 82 12.89 -1.40 4.36
N ASP A 83 13.00 -2.70 4.06
CA ASP A 83 13.01 -3.24 2.69
C ASP A 83 11.61 -3.40 2.09
N GLY A 84 10.57 -3.10 2.87
CA GLY A 84 9.17 -3.21 2.47
C GLY A 84 8.21 -2.91 3.61
N ILE A 85 6.92 -3.01 3.33
CA ILE A 85 5.85 -2.90 4.33
C ILE A 85 4.89 -4.07 4.11
N GLU A 86 4.65 -4.84 5.16
CA GLU A 86 3.58 -5.82 5.22
C GLU A 86 2.24 -5.11 5.41
N VAL A 87 1.29 -5.36 4.51
CA VAL A 87 -0.08 -4.86 4.60
C VAL A 87 -0.99 -5.95 5.12
N THR A 88 -1.74 -5.64 6.17
CA THR A 88 -2.77 -6.50 6.78
C THR A 88 -4.03 -5.67 7.01
N GLY A 89 -5.20 -6.28 7.16
CA GLY A 89 -6.42 -5.51 7.39
C GLY A 89 -7.64 -6.37 7.63
N ASN A 90 -8.80 -5.73 7.72
CA ASN A 90 -10.09 -6.41 7.76
C ASN A 90 -10.92 -6.09 6.51
N LEU A 91 -11.76 -7.06 6.11
CA LEU A 91 -12.84 -6.88 5.15
C LEU A 91 -13.97 -6.06 5.76
#